data_AF-A0A7S2A2G2-F1
#
_entry.id   AF-A0A7S2A2G2-F1
#
_cell.length_a   1.000
_cell.length_b   1.000
_cell.length_c   1.000
_cell.angle_alpha   90.00
_cell.angle_beta   90.00
_cell.angle_gamma   90.00
#
_symmetry.space_group_name_H-M   'P 1'
#
loop_
_entity.id
_entity.type
_entity.pdbx_description
1 polymer ?
#
loop_
_entity_poly.entity_id
_entity_poly.type
_entity_poly.pdbx_seq_one_letter_code
_entity_poly.pdbx_strand_id
1 'polypeptide(L)'
;SVLVSPAPRPRQPILAHVALAEGERHPYERIFRSVMTHLMDAATNEYVFVRQFFKENGPDAFDLIFSRTLGLVLEQLENYLFDCHDTLAVLLMIKLTHANRRTMRARKVDVLDAFFDRVANLL
;
A
#
# COMPACT_ATOMS: atom_id res chain seq x y z
N SER A 1 -18.49 3.83 -34.08
CA SER A 1 -17.46 4.58 -33.32
C SER A 1 -17.19 3.85 -32.02
N VAL A 2 -16.15 3.03 -31.97
CA VAL A 2 -15.76 2.28 -30.76
C VAL A 2 -15.05 3.27 -29.84
N LEU A 3 -15.69 3.60 -28.72
CA LEU A 3 -15.05 4.33 -27.61
C LEU A 3 -13.91 3.46 -27.07
N VAL A 4 -12.70 3.68 -27.58
CA VAL A 4 -11.48 3.20 -26.95
C VAL A 4 -11.41 3.90 -25.60
N SER A 5 -11.76 3.19 -24.53
CA SER A 5 -11.52 3.64 -23.16
C SER A 5 -10.04 4.06 -23.06
N PRO A 6 -9.73 5.27 -22.57
CA PRO A 6 -8.37 5.70 -22.44
C PRO A 6 -7.62 4.69 -21.57
N ALA A 7 -6.45 4.25 -22.05
CA ALA A 7 -5.57 3.37 -21.29
C ALA A 7 -5.42 3.94 -19.87
N PRO A 8 -5.51 3.10 -18.81
CA PRO A 8 -5.42 3.57 -17.44
C PRO A 8 -4.13 4.38 -17.29
N ARG A 9 -4.26 5.66 -16.93
CA ARG A 9 -3.10 6.52 -16.67
C ARG A 9 -2.18 5.80 -15.69
N PRO A 10 -0.86 5.76 -15.94
CA PRO A 10 0.07 5.16 -15.00
C PRO A 10 -0.14 5.80 -13.63
N ARG A 11 -0.34 4.98 -12.60
CA ARG A 11 -0.57 5.45 -11.23
C ARG A 11 0.73 6.03 -10.70
N GLN A 12 0.96 7.31 -10.95
CA GLN A 12 2.17 7.98 -10.50
C GLN A 12 2.09 8.19 -8.98
N PRO A 13 3.10 7.77 -8.24
CA PRO A 13 3.15 8.03 -6.81
C PRO A 13 3.28 9.53 -6.53
N ILE A 14 2.78 9.94 -5.37
CA ILE A 14 2.91 11.32 -4.90
C ILE A 14 4.38 11.57 -4.57
N LEU A 15 4.97 12.57 -5.22
CA LEU A 15 6.29 13.09 -4.88
C LEU A 15 6.14 14.05 -3.70
N ALA A 16 6.29 13.54 -2.47
CA ALA A 16 6.02 14.29 -1.25
C ALA A 16 6.76 15.64 -1.19
N HIS A 17 8.03 15.69 -1.61
CA HIS A 17 8.83 16.92 -1.60
C HIS A 17 8.30 17.97 -2.58
N VAL A 18 7.78 17.56 -3.75
CA VAL A 18 7.18 18.47 -4.75
C VAL A 18 5.83 18.95 -4.25
N ALA A 19 4.97 18.05 -3.79
CA ALA A 19 3.64 18.39 -3.30
C ALA A 19 3.70 19.38 -2.12
N LEU A 20 4.68 19.22 -1.21
CA LEU A 20 4.93 20.16 -0.12
C LEU A 20 5.41 21.53 -0.62
N ALA A 21 6.32 21.57 -1.61
CA ALA A 21 6.83 22.81 -2.19
C ALA A 21 5.75 23.59 -2.96
N GLU A 22 4.84 22.88 -3.61
CA GLU A 22 3.72 23.46 -4.37
C GLU A 22 2.49 23.76 -3.49
N GLY A 23 2.50 23.34 -2.22
CA GLY A 23 1.36 23.49 -1.32
C GLY A 23 0.14 22.65 -1.71
N GLU A 24 0.33 21.59 -2.50
CA GLU A 24 -0.75 20.72 -2.94
C GLU A 24 -1.28 19.90 -1.75
N ARG A 25 -2.60 19.98 -1.52
CA ARG A 25 -3.28 19.16 -0.52
C ARG A 25 -3.93 17.97 -1.20
N HIS A 26 -3.70 16.79 -0.65
CA HIS A 26 -4.34 15.57 -1.11
C HIS A 26 -5.29 15.04 -0.04
N PRO A 27 -6.45 14.50 -0.45
CA PRO A 27 -7.29 13.78 0.47
C PRO A 27 -6.58 12.47 0.89
N TYR A 28 -6.90 11.98 2.10
CA TYR A 28 -6.12 10.94 2.74
C TYR A 28 -6.10 9.64 1.94
N GLU A 29 -7.20 9.26 1.29
CA GLU A 29 -7.27 8.05 0.45
C GLU A 29 -6.31 8.10 -0.74
N ARG A 30 -5.98 9.29 -1.26
CA ARG A 30 -4.97 9.47 -2.32
C ARG A 30 -3.58 9.25 -1.76
N ILE A 31 -3.31 9.71 -0.54
CA ILE A 31 -2.04 9.49 0.18
C ILE A 31 -1.88 8.01 0.51
N PHE A 32 -2.89 7.40 1.13
CA PHE A 32 -2.96 5.98 1.46
C PHE A 32 -2.71 5.11 0.23
N ARG A 33 -3.32 5.44 -0.92
CA ARG A 33 -3.06 4.77 -2.19
C ARG A 33 -1.59 4.83 -2.60
N SER A 34 -0.99 6.02 -2.53
CA SER A 34 0.41 6.21 -2.92
C SER A 34 1.35 5.39 -2.01
N VAL A 35 1.15 5.48 -0.69
CA VAL A 35 1.93 4.73 0.30
C VAL A 35 1.79 3.23 0.08
N MET A 36 0.56 2.72 -0.03
CA MET A 36 0.30 1.30 -0.23
C MET A 36 0.90 0.78 -1.54
N THR A 37 0.83 1.55 -2.63
CA THR A 37 1.40 1.13 -3.91
C THR A 37 2.92 1.03 -3.81
N HIS A 38 3.57 2.04 -3.23
CA HIS A 38 5.02 2.00 -3.02
C HIS A 38 5.45 0.87 -2.08
N LEU A 39 4.74 0.68 -0.97
CA LEU A 39 5.02 -0.39 -0.02
C LEU A 39 4.91 -1.76 -0.69
N MET A 40 3.88 -2.00 -1.49
CA MET A 40 3.71 -3.25 -2.22
C MET A 40 4.82 -3.49 -3.24
N ASP A 41 5.23 -2.46 -3.97
CA ASP A 41 6.31 -2.57 -4.97
C ASP A 41 7.66 -2.84 -4.29
N ALA A 42 7.96 -2.12 -3.21
CA ALA A 42 9.16 -2.34 -2.40
C ALA A 42 9.16 -3.76 -1.80
N ALA A 43 8.06 -4.17 -1.16
CA ALA A 43 7.92 -5.49 -0.57
C ALA A 43 8.03 -6.61 -1.62
N THR A 44 7.48 -6.41 -2.83
CA THR A 44 7.61 -7.39 -3.91
C THR A 44 9.08 -7.56 -4.32
N ASN A 45 9.79 -6.46 -4.54
CA ASN A 45 11.20 -6.50 -4.93
C ASN A 45 12.07 -7.12 -3.84
N GLU A 46 11.88 -6.71 -2.60
CA GLU A 46 12.64 -7.24 -1.46
C GLU A 46 12.33 -8.72 -1.22
N TYR A 47 11.07 -9.14 -1.29
CA TYR A 47 10.70 -10.56 -1.14
C TYR A 47 11.43 -11.46 -2.16
N VAL A 48 11.55 -11.01 -3.41
CA VAL A 48 12.33 -11.73 -4.44
C VAL A 48 13.81 -11.72 -4.09
N PHE A 49 14.36 -10.56 -3.69
CA PHE A 49 15.76 -10.39 -3.34
C PHE A 49 16.17 -11.26 -2.14
N VAL A 50 15.48 -11.17 -1.00
CA VAL A 50 15.84 -11.91 0.21
C VAL A 50 15.75 -13.42 0.02
N ARG A 51 14.76 -13.91 -0.74
CA ARG A 51 14.68 -15.34 -1.08
C ARG A 51 15.83 -15.83 -1.94
N GLN A 52 16.33 -14.99 -2.85
CA GLN A 52 17.47 -15.33 -3.70
C GLN A 52 18.79 -15.25 -2.93
N PHE A 53 18.95 -14.23 -2.08
CA PHE A 53 20.20 -13.96 -1.37
C PHE A 53 20.37 -14.83 -0.12
N PHE A 54 19.34 -14.94 0.72
CA PHE A 54 19.39 -15.63 2.01
C PHE A 54 18.83 -17.07 1.97
N LYS A 55 18.31 -17.53 0.82
CA LYS A 55 17.77 -18.89 0.61
C LYS A 55 16.71 -19.25 1.66
N GLU A 56 16.98 -20.23 2.52
CA GLU A 56 16.07 -20.73 3.55
C GLU A 56 15.78 -19.66 4.62
N ASN A 57 16.70 -18.73 4.87
CA ASN A 57 16.54 -17.63 5.83
C ASN A 57 15.85 -16.40 5.21
N GLY A 58 15.40 -16.49 3.95
CA GLY A 58 14.73 -15.40 3.24
C GLY A 58 13.48 -14.85 3.94
N PRO A 59 12.56 -15.71 4.44
CA PRO A 59 11.37 -15.26 5.16
C PRO A 59 11.70 -14.45 6.44
N ASP A 60 12.61 -14.95 7.26
CA ASP A 60 13.01 -14.28 8.51
C ASP A 60 13.66 -12.91 8.24
N ALA A 61 14.45 -12.81 7.17
CA ALA A 61 15.05 -11.55 6.74
C ALA A 61 14.00 -10.53 6.29
N PHE A 62 12.94 -10.97 5.59
CA PHE A 62 11.86 -10.09 5.17
C PHE A 62 11.15 -9.45 6.38
N ASP A 63 10.80 -10.26 7.37
CA ASP A 63 10.13 -9.79 8.58
C ASP A 63 11.01 -8.81 9.36
N LEU A 64 12.32 -9.05 9.43
CA LEU A 64 13.26 -8.12 10.07
C LEU A 64 13.30 -6.75 9.36
N ILE A 65 13.18 -6.74 8.04
CA ILE A 65 13.23 -5.50 7.23
C ILE A 65 11.90 -4.74 7.30
N PHE A 66 10.76 -5.44 7.15
CA PHE A 66 9.47 -4.79 6.97
C PHE A 66 8.61 -4.66 8.22
N SER A 67 8.82 -5.46 9.29
CA SER A 67 7.97 -5.46 10.48
C SER A 67 7.71 -4.06 11.05
N ARG A 68 8.77 -3.26 11.20
CA ARG A 68 8.67 -1.88 11.72
C ARG A 68 7.91 -0.97 10.77
N THR A 69 8.18 -1.04 9.47
CA THR A 69 7.52 -0.20 8.46
C THR A 69 6.04 -0.54 8.35
N LEU A 70 5.68 -1.83 8.37
CA LEU A 70 4.28 -2.28 8.38
C LEU A 70 3.56 -1.82 9.65
N GLY A 71 4.23 -1.91 10.80
CA GLY A 71 3.71 -1.39 12.08
C GLY A 71 3.42 0.10 12.02
N LEU A 72 4.36 0.90 11.51
CA LEU A 72 4.20 2.34 11.36
C LEU A 72 3.00 2.69 10.46
N VAL A 73 2.82 1.99 9.33
CA VAL A 73 1.69 2.24 8.42
C VAL A 73 0.35 1.93 9.10
N LEU A 74 0.28 0.86 9.90
CA LEU A 74 -0.92 0.53 10.66
C LEU A 74 -1.25 1.59 11.71
N GLU A 75 -0.24 2.04 12.47
CA GLU A 75 -0.39 3.09 13.46
C GLU A 75 -0.88 4.41 12.83
N GLN A 76 -0.31 4.80 11.70
CA GLN A 76 -0.74 6.00 10.96
C GLN A 76 -2.17 5.90 10.44
N LEU A 77 -2.60 4.69 10.06
CA LEU A 77 -3.99 4.44 9.66
C LEU A 77 -4.95 4.54 10.84
N GLU A 78 -4.61 3.89 11.96
CA GLU A 78 -5.41 3.93 13.18
C GLU A 78 -5.58 5.37 13.71
N ASN A 79 -4.48 6.14 13.75
CA ASN A 79 -4.50 7.55 14.14
C ASN A 79 -5.41 8.40 13.24
N TYR A 80 -5.42 8.13 11.92
CA TYR A 80 -6.33 8.82 11.01
C TYR A 80 -7.80 8.43 11.26
N LEU A 81 -8.08 7.15 11.46
CA LEU A 81 -9.43 6.64 11.66
C LEU A 81 -10.07 7.12 12.96
N PHE A 82 -9.26 7.36 14.00
CA PHE A 82 -9.75 7.83 15.30
C PHE A 82 -10.58 9.12 15.23
N ASP A 83 -10.26 10.03 14.30
CA ASP A 83 -10.95 11.32 14.12
C ASP A 83 -11.58 11.46 12.71
N CYS A 84 -11.71 10.35 11.98
CA CYS A 84 -12.24 10.36 10.62
C CYS A 84 -13.78 10.34 10.62
N HIS A 85 -14.38 11.40 10.06
CA HIS A 85 -15.82 11.53 9.89
C HIS A 85 -16.26 11.39 8.42
N ASP A 86 -15.33 11.05 7.52
CA ASP A 86 -15.59 10.90 6.08
C ASP A 86 -15.79 9.42 5.70
N THR A 87 -17.05 9.02 5.64
CA THR A 87 -17.44 7.65 5.27
C THR A 87 -17.08 7.29 3.82
N LEU A 88 -17.00 8.28 2.92
CA LEU A 88 -16.63 8.04 1.54
C LEU A 88 -15.13 7.74 1.43
N ALA A 89 -14.29 8.46 2.18
CA ALA A 89 -12.86 8.19 2.27
C ALA A 89 -12.61 6.76 2.78
N VAL A 90 -13.30 6.34 3.85
CA VAL A 90 -13.19 4.96 4.39
C VAL A 90 -13.63 3.92 3.37
N LEU A 91 -14.78 4.12 2.70
CA LEU A 91 -15.25 3.20 1.64
C LEU A 91 -14.24 3.06 0.50
N LEU A 92 -13.59 4.16 0.10
CA LEU A 92 -12.56 4.15 -0.93
C LEU A 92 -11.31 3.39 -0.47
N MET A 93 -10.90 3.54 0.80
CA MET A 93 -9.80 2.78 1.39
C MET A 93 -10.12 1.29 1.45
N ILE A 94 -11.32 0.88 1.83
CA ILE A 94 -11.75 -0.54 1.82
C ILE A 94 -11.63 -1.13 0.41
N LYS A 95 -12.21 -0.46 -0.59
CA LYS A 95 -12.15 -0.92 -2.00
C LYS A 95 -10.71 -1.00 -2.50
N LEU A 96 -9.88 -0.05 -2.09
CA LEU A 96 -8.48 0.00 -2.46
C LEU A 96 -7.67 -1.12 -1.80
N THR A 97 -7.88 -1.41 -0.51
CA THR A 97 -7.27 -2.53 0.20
C THR A 97 -7.62 -3.86 -0.48
N HIS A 98 -8.86 -4.07 -0.88
CA HIS A 98 -9.26 -5.24 -1.67
C HIS A 98 -8.55 -5.33 -3.02
N ALA A 99 -8.44 -4.22 -3.75
CA ALA A 99 -7.73 -4.18 -5.03
C ALA A 99 -6.22 -4.46 -4.88
N ASN A 100 -5.61 -3.93 -3.81
CA ASN A 100 -4.21 -4.15 -3.47
C ASN A 100 -3.95 -5.63 -3.13
N ARG A 101 -4.80 -6.25 -2.32
CA ARG A 101 -4.70 -7.69 -2.01
C ARG A 101 -4.81 -8.56 -3.25
N ARG A 102 -5.74 -8.23 -4.16
CA ARG A 102 -5.84 -8.93 -5.45
C ARG A 102 -4.58 -8.79 -6.29
N THR A 103 -3.94 -7.62 -6.25
CA THR A 103 -2.68 -7.36 -6.95
C THR A 103 -1.54 -8.19 -6.36
N MET A 104 -1.41 -8.25 -5.03
CA MET A 104 -0.36 -9.05 -4.37
C MET A 104 -0.55 -10.56 -4.58
N ARG A 105 -1.80 -11.05 -4.56
CA ARG A 105 -2.10 -12.43 -4.93
C ARG A 105 -1.71 -12.74 -6.37
N ALA A 106 -1.94 -11.82 -7.31
CA ALA A 106 -1.49 -11.98 -8.69
C ALA A 106 0.05 -12.01 -8.82
N ARG A 107 0.76 -11.30 -7.93
CA ARG A 107 2.23 -11.31 -7.82
C ARG A 107 2.79 -12.56 -7.10
N LYS A 108 1.93 -13.41 -6.52
CA LYS A 108 2.32 -14.57 -5.68
C LYS A 108 3.18 -14.19 -4.47
N VAL A 109 2.90 -13.05 -3.88
CA VAL A 109 3.56 -12.57 -2.65
C VAL A 109 2.54 -12.62 -1.51
N ASP A 110 2.68 -13.63 -0.66
CA ASP A 110 1.79 -13.98 0.44
C ASP A 110 2.20 -13.35 1.78
N VAL A 111 3.45 -12.90 1.92
CA VAL A 111 3.99 -12.29 3.16
C VAL A 111 3.23 -11.05 3.64
N LEU A 112 2.49 -10.37 2.77
CA LEU A 112 1.67 -9.21 3.15
C LEU A 112 0.22 -9.55 3.51
N ASP A 113 -0.23 -10.81 3.40
CA ASP A 113 -1.64 -11.15 3.65
C ASP A 113 -2.07 -10.79 5.09
N ALA A 114 -1.23 -11.12 6.08
CA ALA A 114 -1.49 -10.77 7.48
C ALA A 114 -1.56 -9.25 7.71
N PHE A 115 -0.74 -8.47 6.98
CA PHE A 115 -0.80 -7.01 7.03
C PHE A 115 -2.13 -6.49 6.46
N PHE A 116 -2.57 -6.99 5.30
CA PHE A 116 -3.85 -6.58 4.71
C PHE A 116 -5.05 -6.99 5.57
N ASP A 117 -4.98 -8.12 6.28
CA ASP A 117 -6.02 -8.51 7.23
C ASP A 117 -6.12 -7.50 8.38
N ARG A 118 -4.99 -7.03 8.93
CA ARG A 118 -5.00 -5.99 9.97
C ARG A 118 -5.53 -4.65 9.44
N VAL A 119 -5.13 -4.25 8.24
CA VAL A 119 -5.68 -3.04 7.60
C VAL A 119 -7.19 -3.15 7.41
N ALA A 120 -7.69 -4.30 6.96
CA ALA A 120 -9.12 -4.54 6.77
C ALA A 120 -9.91 -4.60 8.09
N ASN A 121 -9.28 -5.00 9.19
CA ASN A 121 -9.93 -4.98 10.51
C ASN A 121 -10.00 -3.58 11.13
N LEU A 122 -9.12 -2.66 10.71
CA LEU A 122 -9.14 -1.27 11.16
C LEU A 122 -10.20 -0.43 10.41
N LEU A 123 -10.38 -0.70 9.12
CA LEU A 123 -11.29 0.01 8.22
C LEU A 123 -12.74 -0.46 8.36
#